data_AF-K0T3X9-F1
#
_entry.id   AF-K0T3X9-F1
#
_cell.length_a   1.000
_cell.length_b   1.000
_cell.length_c   1.000
_cell.angle_alpha   90.00
_cell.angle_beta   90.00
_cell.angle_gamma   90.00
#
_symmetry.space_group_name_H-M   'P 1'
#
loop_
_entity.id
_entity.type
_entity.pdbx_description
1 polymer ?
#
loop_
_entity_poly.entity_id
_entity_poly.type
_entity_poly.pdbx_seq_one_letter_code
_entity_poly.pdbx_strand_id
1 'polypeptide(L)'
;MGRRISAKDGVPEPTCMDIHEALASMNIRHVVQPYKGYSRDAESRWDNLGRVLVDLQGAKDKGLLQIGVDGIYDLDNVPDLDMSDENESGNGGAGKKKLLKELAQVIKVLPGRQQRLDQKKRRLEEEKAKAAKAEKEAAAKTKTATSSGAGSGGNRKKKGKKKK
;
A
#
# COMPACT_ATOMS: atom_id res chain seq x y z
N MET A 1 -1.98 -9.15 2.97
CA MET A 1 -3.04 -10.14 3.27
C MET A 1 -4.33 -9.41 3.68
N GLY A 2 -5.53 -9.97 3.46
CA GLY A 2 -6.81 -9.38 3.92
C GLY A 2 -7.64 -8.61 2.90
N ARG A 3 -7.27 -8.66 1.61
CA ARG A 3 -8.01 -8.05 0.51
C ARG A 3 -9.41 -8.70 0.37
N ARG A 4 -10.45 -7.89 0.12
CA ARG A 4 -11.85 -8.35 -0.04
C ARG A 4 -12.43 -8.14 -1.44
N ILE A 5 -11.68 -7.49 -2.32
CA ILE A 5 -12.01 -7.20 -3.72
C ILE A 5 -10.90 -7.73 -4.63
N SER A 6 -11.18 -7.88 -5.92
CA SER A 6 -10.19 -8.32 -6.91
C SER A 6 -8.96 -7.40 -6.91
N ALA A 7 -7.81 -7.92 -7.34
CA ALA A 7 -6.61 -7.09 -7.47
C ALA A 7 -6.76 -6.01 -8.56
N LYS A 8 -7.58 -6.28 -9.58
CA LYS A 8 -7.87 -5.37 -10.71
C LYS A 8 -8.67 -4.15 -10.26
N ASP A 9 -9.69 -4.38 -9.44
CA ASP A 9 -10.53 -3.31 -8.89
C ASP A 9 -9.85 -2.61 -7.71
N GLY A 10 -8.93 -3.32 -7.05
CA GLY A 10 -8.20 -2.87 -5.90
C GLY A 10 -7.42 -1.59 -6.10
N VAL A 11 -7.50 -0.72 -5.10
CA VAL A 11 -6.66 0.47 -5.00
C VAL A 11 -5.28 0.08 -4.45
N PRO A 12 -4.16 0.53 -5.07
CA PRO A 12 -2.84 0.38 -4.46
C PRO A 12 -2.65 1.37 -3.30
N GLU A 13 -2.15 0.87 -2.17
CA GLU A 13 -1.85 1.63 -0.94
C GLU A 13 -2.96 2.61 -0.49
N PRO A 14 -4.22 2.16 -0.32
CA PRO A 14 -5.29 3.04 0.15
C PRO A 14 -5.07 3.40 1.61
N THR A 15 -5.22 4.67 1.99
CA THR A 15 -5.19 5.09 3.40
C THR A 15 -6.59 5.25 3.99
N CYS A 16 -6.68 5.24 5.32
CA CYS A 16 -7.94 5.55 6.00
C CYS A 16 -8.49 6.93 5.63
N MET A 17 -7.62 7.90 5.36
CA MET A 17 -8.03 9.24 4.91
C MET A 17 -8.64 9.22 3.50
N ASP A 18 -8.10 8.42 2.56
CA ASP A 18 -8.71 8.29 1.23
C ASP A 18 -10.12 7.69 1.33
N ILE A 19 -10.29 6.70 2.21
CA ILE A 19 -11.60 6.05 2.43
C ILE A 19 -12.58 7.05 3.05
N HIS A 20 -12.12 7.86 4.02
CA HIS A 20 -12.90 8.94 4.63
C HIS A 20 -13.36 9.96 3.59
N GLU A 21 -12.45 10.47 2.76
CA GLU A 21 -12.75 11.46 1.72
C GLU A 21 -13.72 10.89 0.66
N ALA A 22 -13.55 9.61 0.28
CA ALA A 22 -14.46 8.95 -0.65
C ALA A 22 -15.87 8.77 -0.06
N LEU A 23 -15.97 8.36 1.20
CA LEU A 23 -17.26 8.22 1.88
C LEU A 23 -17.94 9.57 2.10
N ALA A 24 -17.16 10.62 2.41
CA ALA A 24 -17.65 11.99 2.51
C ALA A 24 -18.18 12.49 1.15
N SER A 25 -17.48 12.20 0.04
CA SER A 25 -17.91 12.55 -1.31
C SER A 25 -19.23 11.89 -1.71
N MET A 26 -19.45 10.65 -1.26
CA MET A 26 -20.73 9.93 -1.43
C MET A 26 -21.79 10.34 -0.38
N ASN A 27 -21.47 11.28 0.50
CA ASN A 27 -22.30 11.75 1.61
C ASN A 27 -22.74 10.62 2.59
N ILE A 28 -21.98 9.54 2.73
CA ILE A 28 -22.31 8.42 3.62
C ILE A 28 -21.83 8.73 5.04
N ARG A 29 -22.68 8.54 6.04
CA ARG A 29 -22.29 8.69 7.44
C ARG A 29 -21.27 7.63 7.82
N HIS A 30 -20.17 8.07 8.40
CA HIS A 30 -19.10 7.18 8.80
C HIS A 30 -18.31 7.76 9.98
N VAL A 31 -17.60 6.89 10.69
CA VAL A 31 -16.78 7.24 11.85
C VAL A 31 -15.37 6.70 11.65
N VAL A 32 -14.36 7.55 11.81
CA VAL A 32 -12.95 7.18 11.72
C VAL A 32 -12.41 6.87 13.11
N GLN A 33 -11.73 5.74 13.25
CA GLN A 33 -11.06 5.30 14.47
C GLN A 33 -9.56 5.21 14.20
N PRO A 34 -8.76 6.28 14.42
CA PRO A 34 -7.37 6.36 13.96
C PRO A 34 -6.45 5.34 14.65
N TYR A 35 -6.68 5.02 15.93
CA TYR A 35 -5.78 4.15 16.70
C TYR A 35 -6.14 2.66 16.62
N LYS A 36 -6.85 2.23 15.57
CA LYS A 36 -7.23 0.82 15.36
C LYS A 36 -6.50 0.27 14.15
N GLY A 37 -5.61 -0.71 14.38
CA GLY A 37 -4.93 -1.44 13.31
C GLY A 37 -5.70 -2.69 12.87
N TYR A 38 -5.40 -3.20 11.68
CA TYR A 38 -5.95 -4.45 11.19
C TYR A 38 -5.15 -5.64 11.73
N SER A 39 -5.80 -6.57 12.42
CA SER A 39 -5.09 -7.65 13.13
C SER A 39 -4.26 -8.57 12.23
N ARG A 40 -4.61 -8.69 10.94
CA ARG A 40 -3.88 -9.54 9.97
C ARG A 40 -2.76 -8.81 9.24
N ASP A 41 -2.54 -7.53 9.52
CA ASP A 41 -1.53 -6.72 8.87
C ASP A 41 -0.73 -5.92 9.91
N ALA A 42 0.51 -6.32 10.14
CA ALA A 42 1.37 -5.68 11.14
C ALA A 42 1.78 -4.26 10.73
N GLU A 43 1.94 -4.00 9.43
CA GLU A 43 2.32 -2.68 8.88
C GLU A 43 1.18 -1.67 9.07
N SER A 44 -0.08 -2.13 9.02
CA SER A 44 -1.25 -1.28 9.30
C SER A 44 -1.26 -0.68 10.72
N ARG A 45 -0.46 -1.22 11.65
CA ARG A 45 -0.31 -0.66 13.01
C ARG A 45 0.62 0.55 13.07
N TRP A 46 1.40 0.80 12.02
CA TRP A 46 2.42 1.85 12.01
C TRP A 46 2.18 2.85 10.87
N ASP A 47 1.99 2.34 9.65
CA ASP A 47 1.98 3.19 8.44
C ASP A 47 0.57 3.59 7.99
N ASN A 48 -0.43 2.75 8.26
CA ASN A 48 -1.82 2.99 7.87
C ASN A 48 -2.77 2.72 9.02
N LEU A 49 -2.56 3.49 10.07
CA LEU A 49 -3.38 3.49 11.27
C LEU A 49 -4.81 3.90 10.95
N GLY A 50 -5.75 3.03 11.30
CA GLY A 50 -7.15 3.40 11.42
C GLY A 50 -8.13 2.35 10.92
N ARG A 51 -9.38 2.57 11.30
CA ARG A 51 -10.52 1.84 10.79
C ARG A 51 -11.67 2.81 10.54
N VAL A 52 -12.43 2.55 9.48
CA VAL A 52 -13.66 3.30 9.20
C VAL A 52 -14.86 2.41 9.49
N LEU A 53 -15.78 2.91 10.31
CA LEU A 53 -17.11 2.34 10.52
C LEU A 53 -18.07 3.05 9.59
N VAL A 54 -18.81 2.28 8.79
CA VAL A 54 -19.74 2.81 7.79
C VAL A 54 -21.16 2.47 8.20
N ASP A 55 -22.05 3.45 8.10
CA ASP A 55 -23.48 3.23 8.27
C ASP A 55 -24.06 2.58 7.00
N LEU A 56 -24.38 1.28 7.10
CA LEU A 56 -24.93 0.51 5.99
C LEU A 56 -26.36 0.94 5.64
N GLN A 57 -27.12 1.44 6.62
CA GLN A 57 -28.48 1.91 6.38
C GLN A 57 -28.45 3.17 5.50
N GLY A 58 -27.61 4.14 5.87
CA GLY A 58 -27.42 5.35 5.07
C GLY A 58 -26.86 5.10 3.67
N ALA A 59 -26.10 4.02 3.47
CA ALA A 59 -25.65 3.59 2.14
C ALA A 59 -26.77 2.92 1.32
N LYS A 60 -27.73 2.24 1.97
CA LYS A 60 -28.92 1.68 1.34
C LYS A 60 -29.86 2.79 0.85
N ASP A 61 -30.12 3.78 1.67
CA ASP A 61 -31.05 4.89 1.33
C ASP A 61 -30.56 5.70 0.11
N LYS A 62 -29.25 5.69 -0.16
CA LYS A 62 -28.63 6.35 -1.33
C LYS A 62 -28.66 5.51 -2.60
N GLY A 63 -29.15 4.27 -2.55
CA GLY A 63 -29.20 3.37 -3.71
C GLY A 63 -27.86 2.73 -4.10
N LEU A 64 -26.79 2.94 -3.33
CA LEU A 64 -25.49 2.28 -3.57
C LEU A 64 -25.57 0.77 -3.25
N LEU A 65 -26.32 0.44 -2.20
CA LEU A 65 -26.67 -0.93 -1.85
C LEU A 65 -28.04 -1.28 -2.44
N GLN A 66 -28.07 -2.12 -3.48
CA GLN A 66 -29.29 -2.81 -3.89
C GLN A 66 -29.55 -3.93 -2.87
N ILE A 67 -30.25 -3.59 -1.79
CA ILE A 67 -30.85 -4.58 -0.91
C ILE A 67 -32.33 -4.59 -1.29
N GLY A 68 -32.81 -5.71 -1.82
CA GLY A 68 -34.21 -5.90 -2.16
C GLY A 68 -35.12 -5.54 -0.98
N VAL A 69 -36.34 -5.11 -1.30
CA VAL A 69 -37.32 -4.56 -0.34
C VAL A 69 -37.60 -5.54 0.81
N ASP A 70 -37.53 -6.85 0.54
CA ASP A 70 -37.86 -7.91 1.52
C ASP A 70 -36.64 -8.53 2.23
N GLY A 71 -35.44 -7.98 2.02
CA GLY A 71 -34.20 -8.63 2.44
C GLY A 71 -33.85 -9.88 1.61
N ILE A 72 -34.70 -10.22 0.64
CA ILE A 72 -34.44 -11.18 -0.44
C ILE A 72 -33.70 -10.41 -1.54
N TYR A 73 -32.58 -10.97 -2.03
CA TYR A 73 -31.90 -10.42 -3.18
C TYR A 73 -32.79 -10.62 -4.42
N ASP A 74 -33.04 -9.53 -5.16
CA ASP A 74 -33.83 -9.52 -6.38
C ASP A 74 -33.10 -10.32 -7.47
N LEU A 75 -33.41 -11.62 -7.56
CA LEU A 75 -32.80 -12.59 -8.46
C LEU A 75 -33.19 -12.37 -9.93
N ASP A 76 -34.19 -11.53 -10.19
CA ASP A 76 -34.73 -11.31 -11.54
C ASP A 76 -33.99 -10.20 -12.29
N ASN A 77 -33.14 -9.43 -11.61
CA ASN A 77 -32.33 -8.36 -12.21
C ASN A 77 -30.83 -8.60 -11.98
N VAL A 78 -30.40 -9.86 -12.15
CA VAL A 78 -28.99 -10.23 -12.20
C VAL A 78 -28.49 -9.84 -13.59
N PRO A 79 -27.60 -8.83 -13.73
CA PRO A 79 -26.92 -8.60 -14.99
C PRO A 79 -26.14 -9.87 -15.32
N ASP A 80 -26.23 -10.36 -16.56
CA ASP A 80 -25.42 -11.46 -17.11
C ASP A 80 -23.93 -11.11 -16.98
N LEU A 81 -23.38 -11.33 -15.79
CA LEU A 81 -22.00 -11.14 -15.44
C LEU A 81 -21.40 -12.54 -15.41
N ASP A 82 -20.78 -12.91 -16.53
CA ASP A 82 -19.75 -13.94 -16.68
C ASP A 82 -19.32 -14.58 -15.34
N MET A 83 -19.88 -15.77 -15.10
CA MET A 83 -19.73 -16.62 -13.92
C MET A 83 -18.33 -17.28 -13.85
N SER A 84 -17.26 -16.48 -13.88
CA SER A 84 -15.87 -16.98 -13.75
C SER A 84 -15.20 -16.68 -12.41
N ASP A 85 -15.92 -16.16 -11.41
CA ASP A 85 -15.40 -15.92 -10.05
C ASP A 85 -16.21 -16.70 -8.99
N GLU A 86 -16.14 -18.04 -9.04
CA GLU A 86 -16.69 -18.94 -8.02
C GLU A 86 -15.88 -18.90 -6.71
N ASN A 87 -16.34 -18.11 -5.71
CA ASN A 87 -16.38 -18.53 -4.30
C ASN A 87 -17.11 -17.49 -3.42
N GLU A 88 -18.45 -17.46 -3.45
CA GLU A 88 -19.27 -16.61 -2.56
C GLU A 88 -20.12 -17.46 -1.59
N SER A 89 -19.48 -18.11 -0.62
CA SER A 89 -20.19 -18.59 0.58
C SER A 89 -20.27 -17.48 1.62
N GLY A 90 -21.44 -16.82 1.72
CA GLY A 90 -21.77 -15.92 2.82
C GLY A 90 -22.85 -14.89 2.47
N ASN A 91 -24.11 -15.28 2.70
CA ASN A 91 -25.37 -14.62 2.34
C ASN A 91 -25.60 -13.16 2.85
N GLY A 92 -24.57 -12.49 3.38
CA GLY A 92 -24.61 -11.09 3.84
C GLY A 92 -23.50 -10.20 3.29
N GLY A 93 -22.68 -10.71 2.34
CA GLY A 93 -21.47 -10.05 1.86
C GLY A 93 -21.62 -9.23 0.57
N ALA A 94 -22.66 -9.47 -0.24
CA ALA A 94 -22.77 -8.92 -1.59
C ALA A 94 -22.83 -7.39 -1.59
N GLY A 95 -23.66 -6.79 -0.73
CA GLY A 95 -23.79 -5.33 -0.63
C GLY A 95 -22.48 -4.66 -0.20
N LYS A 96 -21.81 -5.19 0.83
CA LYS A 96 -20.54 -4.62 1.31
C LYS A 96 -19.44 -4.69 0.26
N LYS A 97 -19.40 -5.77 -0.54
CA LYS A 97 -18.46 -5.89 -1.67
C LYS A 97 -18.73 -4.86 -2.75
N LYS A 98 -20.00 -4.60 -3.11
CA LYS A 98 -20.38 -3.56 -4.08
C LYS A 98 -19.92 -2.18 -3.62
N LEU A 99 -20.19 -1.84 -2.37
CA LEU A 99 -19.72 -0.59 -1.76
C LEU A 99 -18.19 -0.45 -1.80
N LEU A 100 -17.45 -1.54 -1.54
CA LEU A 100 -15.99 -1.54 -1.64
C LEU A 100 -15.49 -1.32 -3.08
N LYS A 101 -16.20 -1.85 -4.09
CA LYS A 101 -15.88 -1.62 -5.51
C LYS A 101 -16.12 -0.17 -5.91
N GLU A 102 -17.26 0.42 -5.53
CA GLU A 102 -17.55 1.83 -5.79
C GLU A 102 -16.56 2.75 -5.07
N LEU A 103 -16.27 2.50 -3.79
CA LEU A 103 -15.23 3.22 -3.06
C LEU A 103 -13.89 3.17 -3.80
N ALA A 104 -13.50 2.00 -4.30
CA ALA A 104 -12.26 1.85 -5.04
C ALA A 104 -12.23 2.67 -6.34
N GLN A 105 -13.38 2.87 -7.00
CA GLN A 105 -13.48 3.73 -8.18
C GLN A 105 -13.36 5.22 -7.81
N VAL A 106 -14.09 5.66 -6.78
CA VAL A 106 -14.04 7.06 -6.31
C VAL A 106 -12.64 7.44 -5.84
N ILE A 107 -11.99 6.56 -5.05
CA ILE A 107 -10.63 6.80 -4.51
C ILE A 107 -9.58 6.99 -5.61
N LYS A 108 -9.79 6.47 -6.82
CA LYS A 108 -8.84 6.69 -7.94
C LYS A 108 -8.86 8.14 -8.44
N VAL A 109 -9.98 8.83 -8.28
CA VAL A 109 -10.19 10.18 -8.83
C VAL A 109 -9.95 11.28 -7.80
N LEU A 110 -9.84 10.94 -6.50
CA LEU A 110 -9.70 11.92 -5.44
C LEU A 110 -8.44 12.78 -5.56
N PRO A 111 -8.56 14.12 -5.40
CA PRO A 111 -7.43 15.04 -5.55
C PRO A 111 -6.41 14.91 -4.43
N GLY A 112 -6.84 14.67 -3.17
CA GLY A 112 -5.93 14.50 -2.03
C GLY A 112 -4.96 13.34 -2.21
N ARG A 113 -5.42 12.28 -2.90
CA ARG A 113 -4.58 11.14 -3.24
C ARG A 113 -3.54 11.46 -4.31
N GLN A 114 -3.92 12.17 -5.36
CA GLN A 114 -3.00 12.53 -6.45
C GLN A 114 -1.83 13.35 -5.90
N GLN A 115 -2.11 14.36 -5.07
CA GLN A 115 -1.09 15.18 -4.41
C GLN A 115 -0.11 14.35 -3.59
N ARG A 116 -0.61 13.38 -2.82
CA ARG A 116 0.23 12.49 -2.00
C ARG A 116 1.09 11.57 -2.85
N LEU A 117 0.55 11.01 -3.93
CA LEU A 117 1.32 10.17 -4.85
C LEU A 117 2.43 10.97 -5.53
N ASP A 118 2.18 12.21 -5.92
CA ASP A 118 3.18 13.08 -6.53
C ASP A 118 4.27 13.49 -5.53
N GLN A 119 3.89 13.79 -4.29
CA GLN A 119 4.87 14.03 -3.21
C GLN A 119 5.73 12.79 -2.93
N LYS A 120 5.12 11.59 -2.91
CA LYS A 120 5.85 10.32 -2.71
C LYS A 120 6.82 10.06 -3.86
N LYS A 121 6.39 10.26 -5.12
CA LYS A 121 7.27 10.15 -6.30
C LYS A 121 8.44 11.12 -6.21
N ARG A 122 8.18 12.39 -5.90
CA ARG A 122 9.22 13.41 -5.76
C ARG A 122 10.26 13.05 -4.69
N ARG A 123 9.82 12.58 -3.51
CA ARG A 123 10.73 12.13 -2.45
C ARG A 123 11.58 10.93 -2.88
N LEU A 124 10.97 9.94 -3.54
CA LEU A 124 11.69 8.77 -4.04
C LEU A 124 12.72 9.13 -5.11
N GLU A 125 12.43 10.11 -5.98
CA GLU A 125 13.39 10.62 -6.97
C GLU A 125 14.54 11.37 -6.31
N GLU A 126 14.25 12.21 -5.32
CA GLU A 126 15.27 12.93 -4.54
C GLU A 126 16.18 11.95 -3.76
N GLU A 127 15.62 10.91 -3.15
CA GLU A 127 16.38 9.87 -2.45
C GLU A 127 17.23 9.03 -3.42
N LYS A 128 16.68 8.64 -4.57
CA LYS A 128 17.46 7.94 -5.62
C LYS A 128 18.59 8.80 -6.15
N ALA A 129 18.36 10.09 -6.36
CA ALA A 129 19.41 11.03 -6.79
C ALA A 129 20.49 11.21 -5.73
N LYS A 130 20.11 11.28 -4.44
CA LYS A 130 21.06 11.34 -3.31
C LYS A 130 21.86 10.03 -3.17
N ALA A 131 21.21 8.88 -3.30
CA ALA A 131 21.88 7.57 -3.27
C ALA A 131 22.88 7.43 -4.42
N ALA A 132 22.50 7.81 -5.65
CA ALA A 132 23.39 7.77 -6.80
C ALA A 132 24.59 8.74 -6.66
N LYS A 133 24.40 9.91 -6.02
CA LYS A 133 25.50 10.83 -5.71
C LYS A 133 26.43 10.24 -4.63
N ALA A 134 25.88 9.70 -3.55
CA ALA A 134 26.65 9.05 -2.50
C ALA A 134 27.45 7.85 -3.01
N GLU A 135 26.88 7.05 -3.92
CA GLU A 135 27.57 5.91 -4.54
C GLU A 135 28.73 6.37 -5.45
N LYS A 136 28.53 7.43 -6.24
CA LYS A 136 29.60 8.02 -7.07
C LYS A 136 30.72 8.62 -6.22
N GLU A 137 30.40 9.26 -5.10
CA GLU A 137 31.38 9.82 -4.17
C GLU A 137 32.14 8.71 -3.40
N ALA A 138 31.48 7.63 -3.02
CA ALA A 138 32.11 6.47 -2.41
C ALA A 138 33.06 5.75 -3.38
N ALA A 139 32.66 5.61 -4.65
CA ALA A 139 33.50 5.04 -5.71
C ALA A 139 34.70 5.93 -6.09
N ALA A 140 34.58 7.26 -5.96
CA ALA A 140 35.69 8.18 -6.17
C ALA A 140 36.73 8.11 -5.03
N LYS A 141 36.29 7.95 -3.77
CA LYS A 141 37.18 7.83 -2.61
C LYS A 141 37.96 6.50 -2.55
N THR A 142 37.39 5.41 -3.07
CA THR A 142 38.09 4.12 -3.13
C THR A 142 39.16 4.08 -4.23
N LYS A 143 39.01 4.84 -5.33
CA LYS A 143 40.03 4.92 -6.40
C LYS A 143 41.26 5.74 -6.04
N THR A 144 41.16 6.72 -5.14
CA THR A 144 42.31 7.52 -4.67
C THR A 144 43.13 6.82 -3.59
N ALA A 145 42.59 5.81 -2.90
CA ALA A 145 43.32 5.07 -1.87
C ALA A 145 44.21 3.93 -2.42
N THR A 146 44.03 3.50 -3.67
CA THR A 146 44.79 2.36 -4.25
C THR A 146 46.01 2.79 -5.06
N SER A 147 46.23 4.09 -5.31
CA SER A 147 47.38 4.58 -6.11
C SER A 147 48.54 5.17 -5.31
N SER A 148 48.52 5.14 -3.97
CA SER A 148 49.59 5.71 -3.13
C SER A 148 50.35 4.69 -2.25
N GLY A 149 50.25 3.39 -2.53
CA GLY A 149 50.81 2.32 -1.69
C GLY A 149 51.74 1.33 -2.40
N ALA A 150 52.42 1.74 -3.48
CA ALA A 150 53.45 0.93 -4.13
C ALA A 150 54.84 1.56 -3.90
N GLY A 151 55.39 1.35 -2.71
CA GLY A 151 56.79 1.62 -2.37
C GLY A 151 57.22 0.63 -1.30
N SER A 152 57.83 -0.50 -1.71
CA SER A 152 59.28 -0.69 -1.86
C SER A 152 60.01 -0.97 -0.53
N GLY A 153 60.56 -2.18 -0.44
CA GLY A 153 61.83 -2.44 0.26
C GLY A 153 61.75 -2.83 1.75
N GLY A 154 62.10 -4.07 2.07
CA GLY A 154 62.21 -4.51 3.47
C GLY A 154 62.76 -5.92 3.70
N ASN A 155 63.93 -6.19 3.13
CA ASN A 155 64.74 -7.41 3.21
C ASN A 155 64.82 -8.03 4.64
N ARG A 156 64.05 -9.09 4.94
CA ARG A 156 64.18 -9.86 6.20
C ARG A 156 65.28 -10.92 6.05
N LYS A 157 66.50 -10.56 6.47
CA LYS A 157 67.64 -11.45 6.66
C LYS A 157 67.33 -12.57 7.67
N LYS A 158 67.33 -13.80 7.16
CA LYS A 158 67.39 -15.08 7.89
C LYS A 158 68.68 -15.13 8.71
N LYS A 159 68.60 -15.10 10.05
CA LYS A 159 69.75 -15.37 10.95
C LYS A 159 69.51 -16.68 11.69
N GLY A 160 70.34 -17.68 11.37
CA GLY A 160 70.32 -19.01 11.98
C GLY A 160 70.76 -18.98 13.45
N LYS A 161 70.22 -19.91 14.24
CA LYS A 161 70.66 -20.19 15.61
C LYS A 161 71.23 -21.61 15.67
N LYS A 162 72.51 -21.70 16.04
CA LYS A 162 73.33 -22.91 16.17
C LYS A 162 72.70 -23.91 17.16
N LYS A 163 72.73 -25.20 16.81
CA LYS A 163 72.62 -26.32 17.76
C LYS A 163 73.99 -26.50 18.44
N LYS A 164 73.98 -26.66 19.76
CA LYS A 164 75.01 -27.36 20.54
C LYS A 164 74.45 -28.73 20.87
#